data_AF-A0AAN7PHT2-F1
#
_entry.id   AF-A0AAN7PHT2-F1
#
_cell.length_a   1.000
_cell.length_b   1.000
_cell.length_c   1.000
_cell.angle_alpha   90.00
_cell.angle_beta   90.00
_cell.angle_gamma   90.00
#
_symmetry.space_group_name_H-M   'P 1'
#
loop_
_entity.id
_entity.type
_entity.pdbx_description
1 polymer ?
#
loop_
_entity_poly.entity_id
_entity_poly.type
_entity_poly.pdbx_seq_one_letter_code
_entity_poly.pdbx_strand_id
1 'polypeptide(L)'
;MILSLLFLLLSVRTFLSHQCSQTTFHDVYVSIYTQNSVNYQNLSGCISSRTLKYQTFTRIEVSNQVISSLNKDAVSNIPNRFNLVFNNNSISKIKKKRFLICPSNAFDSLPSLLFIHLEQNHLEMLLQNTFANLPNLTHISLDNNKLEVFKQDWFYNTPVLKCFYKRHAITSIPKASFITLPSLYAIYLKRNKILFINNNAFLGLENLIKLHLGKNRLVSIEFDFKTVPNLSFLGIQRNLLNYVSDDCLNGMQHSLTLIWIHLNPWQCACLEKLLQWGMNHNITISWQCKNTDLSCIVTENADLCVETVNKTFIAEKQKHFTVLECVQKHKVEFEDRSGVVFGFV
;
A
#
# COMPACT_ATOMS: atom_id res chain seq x y z
N MET A 1 5.34 -34.71 45.93
CA MET A 1 4.52 -34.41 44.73
C MET A 1 4.57 -32.94 44.27
N ILE A 2 4.65 -31.95 45.17
CA ILE A 2 4.70 -30.53 44.76
C ILE A 2 6.10 -30.13 44.20
N LEU A 3 7.19 -30.64 44.77
CA LEU A 3 8.55 -30.39 44.24
C LEU A 3 8.79 -31.01 42.85
N SER A 4 8.19 -32.16 42.53
CA SER A 4 8.35 -32.83 41.24
C SER A 4 7.62 -32.10 40.09
N LEU A 5 6.49 -31.45 40.38
CA LEU A 5 5.81 -30.57 39.42
C LEU A 5 6.62 -29.30 39.15
N LEU A 6 7.23 -28.71 40.20
CA LEU A 6 8.08 -27.52 40.06
C LEU A 6 9.32 -27.82 39.20
N PHE A 7 9.97 -28.98 39.41
CA PHE A 7 11.12 -29.42 38.61
C PHE A 7 10.76 -29.72 37.15
N LEU A 8 9.58 -30.28 36.86
CA LEU A 8 9.10 -30.43 35.47
C LEU A 8 8.80 -29.08 34.82
N LEU A 9 8.19 -28.15 35.54
CA LEU A 9 7.91 -26.79 35.03
C LEU A 9 9.19 -25.98 34.79
N LEU A 10 10.20 -26.14 35.68
CA LEU A 10 11.53 -25.57 35.52
C LEU A 10 12.29 -26.21 34.36
N SER A 11 12.23 -27.55 34.20
CA SER A 11 12.93 -28.25 33.12
C SER A 11 12.34 -27.95 31.73
N VAL A 12 11.01 -27.87 31.61
CA VAL A 12 10.32 -27.43 30.38
C VAL A 12 10.64 -25.97 30.06
N ARG A 13 10.68 -25.07 31.05
CA ARG A 13 11.14 -23.68 30.86
C ARG A 13 12.60 -23.61 30.40
N THR A 14 13.48 -24.44 30.95
CA THR A 14 14.89 -24.47 30.53
C THR A 14 15.08 -25.07 29.13
N PHE A 15 14.28 -26.07 28.71
CA PHE A 15 14.37 -26.64 27.37
C PHE A 15 13.87 -25.67 26.28
N LEU A 16 12.81 -24.91 26.56
CA LEU A 16 12.31 -23.84 25.67
C LEU A 16 13.30 -22.67 25.55
N SER A 17 14.12 -22.42 26.59
CA SER A 17 15.11 -21.34 26.60
C SER A 17 16.31 -21.54 25.66
N HIS A 18 16.54 -22.76 25.14
CA HIS A 18 17.65 -23.06 24.22
C HIS A 18 17.31 -22.97 22.73
N GLN A 19 16.05 -22.74 22.35
CA GLN A 19 15.64 -22.67 20.94
C GLN A 19 15.56 -21.24 20.39
N CYS A 20 15.43 -20.24 21.26
CA CYS A 20 15.21 -18.84 20.88
C CYS A 20 16.13 -17.91 21.69
N SER A 21 16.72 -16.90 21.06
CA SER A 21 17.53 -15.91 21.78
C SER A 21 16.68 -15.01 22.69
N GLN A 22 15.45 -14.70 22.27
CA GLN A 22 14.41 -14.03 23.04
C GLN A 22 13.03 -14.55 22.64
N THR A 23 12.16 -14.83 23.62
CA THR A 23 10.80 -15.32 23.36
C THR A 23 9.91 -14.19 22.86
N THR A 24 9.19 -14.39 21.76
CA THR A 24 8.16 -13.44 21.28
C THR A 24 6.77 -13.94 21.61
N PHE A 25 6.55 -15.24 21.42
CA PHE A 25 5.24 -15.87 21.53
C PHE A 25 5.06 -16.53 22.89
N HIS A 26 3.89 -16.33 23.48
CA HIS A 26 3.50 -16.94 24.75
C HIS A 26 2.11 -17.53 24.54
N ASP A 27 2.08 -18.84 24.32
CA ASP A 27 0.90 -19.67 24.07
C ASP A 27 0.01 -19.13 22.93
N VAL A 28 0.64 -18.78 21.80
CA VAL A 28 -0.08 -18.28 20.61
C VAL A 28 -0.45 -19.42 19.68
N TYR A 29 -1.57 -19.29 19.00
CA TYR A 29 -1.95 -20.19 17.92
C TYR A 29 -1.33 -19.77 16.60
N VAL A 30 -0.58 -20.70 16.00
CA VAL A 30 0.08 -20.55 14.70
C VAL A 30 -0.64 -21.43 13.70
N SER A 31 -1.13 -20.83 12.62
CA SER A 31 -1.69 -21.52 11.46
C SER A 31 -0.60 -21.76 10.42
N ILE A 32 -0.39 -23.02 10.06
CA ILE A 32 0.67 -23.47 9.15
C ILE A 32 -0.01 -24.04 7.91
N TYR A 33 0.08 -23.31 6.81
CA TYR A 33 -0.51 -23.67 5.53
C TYR A 33 0.46 -24.54 4.74
N THR A 34 0.02 -25.73 4.38
CA THR A 34 0.68 -26.60 3.41
C THR A 34 0.02 -26.44 2.04
N GLN A 35 0.41 -27.25 1.05
CA GLN A 35 -0.28 -27.23 -0.25
C GLN A 35 -1.76 -27.60 -0.14
N ASN A 36 -2.12 -28.49 0.78
CA ASN A 36 -3.44 -29.14 0.81
C ASN A 36 -4.19 -28.98 2.14
N SER A 37 -3.57 -28.41 3.17
CA SER A 37 -4.17 -28.32 4.50
C SER A 37 -3.70 -27.11 5.29
N VAL A 38 -4.50 -26.74 6.28
CA VAL A 38 -4.13 -25.78 7.33
C VAL A 38 -3.98 -26.55 8.62
N ASN A 39 -2.82 -26.44 9.25
CA ASN A 39 -2.51 -27.09 10.51
C ASN A 39 -2.37 -26.05 11.61
N TYR A 40 -2.79 -26.39 12.82
CA TYR A 40 -2.77 -25.48 13.96
C TYR A 40 -1.77 -25.99 14.99
N GLN A 41 -0.94 -25.07 15.48
CA GLN A 41 0.05 -25.37 16.51
C GLN A 41 0.00 -24.27 17.58
N ASN A 42 -0.18 -24.67 18.84
CA ASN A 42 0.11 -23.76 19.96
C ASN A 42 1.64 -23.66 20.13
N LEU A 43 2.16 -22.44 20.19
CA LEU A 43 3.57 -22.12 20.21
C LEU A 43 3.89 -21.12 21.33
N SER A 44 4.86 -21.50 22.16
CA SER A 44 5.59 -20.61 23.06
C SER A 44 7.05 -20.52 22.61
N GLY A 45 7.64 -19.33 22.60
CA GLY A 45 9.01 -19.07 22.14
C GLY A 45 9.09 -18.28 20.82
N CYS A 46 9.62 -18.90 19.77
CA CYS A 46 9.88 -18.30 18.44
C CYS A 46 9.50 -19.30 17.33
N ILE A 47 9.34 -18.80 16.12
CA ILE A 47 9.01 -19.60 14.93
C ILE A 47 10.31 -19.98 14.22
N SER A 48 10.57 -21.28 14.07
CA SER A 48 11.73 -21.81 13.36
C SER A 48 11.48 -23.24 12.87
N SER A 49 12.35 -23.77 12.01
CA SER A 49 12.32 -25.19 11.60
C SER A 49 12.43 -26.18 12.77
N ARG A 50 12.93 -25.75 13.93
CA ARG A 50 13.05 -26.59 15.14
C ARG A 50 11.80 -26.54 16.02
N THR A 51 11.04 -25.45 15.96
CA THR A 51 9.86 -25.24 16.80
C THR A 51 8.57 -25.59 16.09
N LEU A 52 8.54 -25.54 14.74
CA LEU A 52 7.41 -25.98 13.95
C LEU A 52 7.41 -27.50 13.79
N LYS A 53 6.23 -28.13 13.97
CA LYS A 53 6.08 -29.58 13.78
C LYS A 53 6.11 -30.01 12.31
N TYR A 54 5.86 -29.10 11.39
CA TYR A 54 5.71 -29.37 9.95
C TYR A 54 6.92 -28.84 9.19
N GLN A 55 7.52 -29.70 8.35
CA GLN A 55 8.73 -29.38 7.58
C GLN A 55 8.41 -28.75 6.21
N THR A 56 7.20 -28.95 5.70
CA THR A 56 6.74 -28.45 4.41
C THR A 56 5.54 -27.53 4.59
N PHE A 57 5.70 -26.26 4.23
CA PHE A 57 4.65 -25.24 4.32
C PHE A 57 4.93 -24.10 3.35
N THR A 58 3.89 -23.35 3.01
CA THR A 58 3.94 -22.19 2.11
C THR A 58 3.64 -20.88 2.83
N ARG A 59 2.93 -20.93 3.97
CA ARG A 59 2.60 -19.76 4.79
C ARG A 59 2.54 -20.12 6.27
N ILE A 60 3.07 -19.22 7.09
CA ILE A 60 2.91 -19.21 8.54
C ILE A 60 2.10 -17.98 8.91
N GLU A 61 1.02 -18.18 9.64
CA GLU A 61 0.11 -17.12 10.06
C GLU A 61 -0.09 -17.11 11.57
N VAL A 62 0.07 -15.93 12.16
CA VAL A 62 -0.18 -15.65 13.57
C VAL A 62 -1.03 -14.38 13.64
N SER A 63 -2.30 -14.51 13.26
CA SER A 63 -3.25 -13.41 13.20
C SER A 63 -4.23 -13.45 14.38
N ASN A 64 -4.70 -12.29 14.83
CA ASN A 64 -5.71 -12.19 15.90
C ASN A 64 -5.21 -12.73 17.27
N GLN A 65 -3.93 -12.55 17.60
CA GLN A 65 -3.29 -13.10 18.82
C GLN A 65 -2.81 -12.01 19.80
N VAL A 66 -3.23 -10.75 19.63
CA VAL A 66 -2.91 -9.61 20.53
C VAL A 66 -1.40 -9.39 20.72
N ILE A 67 -0.57 -9.80 19.76
CA ILE A 67 0.89 -9.66 19.87
C ILE A 67 1.25 -8.17 19.86
N SER A 68 1.97 -7.69 20.87
CA SER A 68 2.28 -6.26 21.03
C SER A 68 3.63 -5.83 20.45
N SER A 69 4.58 -6.77 20.34
CA SER A 69 5.90 -6.54 19.76
C SER A 69 6.53 -7.83 19.26
N LEU A 70 7.39 -7.72 18.25
CA LEU A 70 8.23 -8.82 17.78
C LEU A 70 9.66 -8.62 18.28
N ASN A 71 10.20 -9.60 19.02
CA ASN A 71 11.60 -9.57 19.46
C ASN A 71 12.54 -10.03 18.33
N LYS A 72 13.84 -9.88 18.55
CA LYS A 72 14.86 -10.46 17.66
C LYS A 72 14.61 -11.96 17.49
N ASP A 73 14.81 -12.48 16.28
CA ASP A 73 14.68 -13.90 15.95
C ASP A 73 13.28 -14.48 16.24
N ALA A 74 12.25 -13.62 16.33
CA ALA A 74 10.86 -14.07 16.44
C ALA A 74 10.54 -15.09 15.34
N VAL A 75 11.13 -14.91 14.16
CA VAL A 75 11.17 -15.90 13.08
C VAL A 75 12.63 -16.11 12.68
N SER A 76 13.08 -17.36 12.58
CA SER A 76 14.46 -17.68 12.19
C SER A 76 14.59 -19.08 11.58
N ASN A 77 15.67 -19.32 10.83
CA ASN A 77 16.09 -20.66 10.38
C ASN A 77 15.00 -21.48 9.67
N ILE A 78 14.24 -20.84 8.77
CA ILE A 78 13.30 -21.54 7.88
C ILE A 78 13.97 -21.74 6.52
N PRO A 79 14.28 -22.99 6.11
CA PRO A 79 15.02 -23.25 4.88
C PRO A 79 14.14 -23.12 3.62
N ASN A 80 12.87 -23.49 3.71
CA ASN A 80 11.95 -23.53 2.58
C ASN A 80 11.32 -22.16 2.30
N ARG A 81 10.94 -21.91 1.04
CA ARG A 81 10.25 -20.67 0.67
C ARG A 81 8.91 -20.55 1.38
N PHE A 82 8.64 -19.40 1.99
CA PHE A 82 7.43 -19.21 2.78
C PHE A 82 6.95 -17.76 2.81
N ASN A 83 5.68 -17.60 3.21
CA ASN A 83 5.03 -16.33 3.48
C ASN A 83 4.76 -16.18 4.98
N LEU A 84 4.80 -14.95 5.48
CA LEU A 84 4.63 -14.65 6.88
C LEU A 84 3.50 -13.65 7.08
N VAL A 85 2.55 -14.00 7.95
CA VAL A 85 1.34 -13.22 8.21
C VAL A 85 1.19 -12.97 9.70
N PHE A 86 1.14 -11.70 10.10
CA PHE A 86 0.96 -11.23 11.48
C PHE A 86 -0.22 -10.25 11.60
N ASN A 87 -1.26 -10.47 10.81
CA ASN A 87 -2.35 -9.51 10.66
C ASN A 87 -3.22 -9.39 11.91
N ASN A 88 -3.84 -8.23 12.07
CA ASN A 88 -4.82 -7.97 13.13
C ASN A 88 -4.29 -8.34 14.54
N ASN A 89 -3.09 -7.87 14.85
CA ASN A 89 -2.50 -7.94 16.18
C ASN A 89 -2.41 -6.53 16.77
N SER A 90 -1.63 -6.35 17.83
CA SER A 90 -1.36 -5.05 18.44
C SER A 90 0.10 -4.63 18.29
N ILE A 91 0.78 -5.10 17.23
CA ILE A 91 2.23 -4.94 17.09
C ILE A 91 2.54 -3.46 16.89
N SER A 92 3.22 -2.87 17.88
CA SER A 92 3.65 -1.48 17.84
C SER A 92 5.15 -1.34 17.57
N LYS A 93 5.93 -2.41 17.84
CA LYS A 93 7.39 -2.39 17.79
C LYS A 93 7.96 -3.69 17.24
N ILE A 94 8.87 -3.57 16.28
CA ILE A 94 9.79 -4.63 15.88
C ILE A 94 11.13 -4.31 16.54
N LYS A 95 11.46 -5.04 17.61
CA LYS A 95 12.59 -4.71 18.48
C LYS A 95 13.90 -5.14 17.83
N LYS A 96 14.90 -4.26 17.96
CA LYS A 96 16.30 -4.52 17.60
C LYS A 96 17.14 -4.79 18.82
N LYS A 97 18.18 -5.60 18.68
CA LYS A 97 19.23 -5.70 19.72
C LYS A 97 20.16 -4.50 19.59
N ARG A 98 20.18 -3.65 20.63
CA ARG A 98 20.76 -2.29 20.63
C ARG A 98 22.32 -2.24 20.62
N PHE A 99 23.00 -3.39 20.55
CA PHE A 99 24.45 -3.50 20.76
C PHE A 99 25.21 -4.32 19.70
N LEU A 100 24.62 -4.56 18.52
CA LEU A 100 25.36 -5.19 17.40
C LEU A 100 25.70 -4.16 16.32
N ILE A 101 26.89 -4.31 15.75
CA ILE A 101 27.42 -3.56 14.60
C ILE A 101 26.47 -3.67 13.39
N CYS A 102 25.77 -4.80 13.24
CA CYS A 102 24.62 -4.97 12.37
C CYS A 102 23.35 -5.21 13.21
N PRO A 103 22.42 -4.23 13.30
CA PRO A 103 21.25 -4.36 14.15
C PRO A 103 20.31 -5.46 13.65
N SER A 104 20.24 -6.56 14.38
CA SER A 104 19.36 -7.71 14.13
C SER A 104 17.96 -7.54 14.75
N ASN A 105 16.89 -7.91 14.04
CA ASN A 105 15.48 -7.76 14.36
C ASN A 105 14.67 -9.06 14.06
N ALA A 106 13.34 -8.98 14.11
CA ALA A 106 12.43 -10.13 13.91
C ALA A 106 12.45 -10.76 12.51
N PHE A 107 12.87 -10.01 11.49
CA PHE A 107 12.83 -10.42 10.08
C PHE A 107 14.21 -10.49 9.43
N ASP A 108 15.30 -10.39 10.19
CA ASP A 108 16.62 -10.33 9.58
C ASP A 108 17.10 -11.68 9.04
N SER A 109 17.71 -11.63 7.85
CA SER A 109 18.37 -12.78 7.21
C SER A 109 17.43 -13.98 7.04
N LEU A 110 16.23 -13.75 6.51
CA LEU A 110 15.29 -14.80 6.12
C LEU A 110 15.37 -15.00 4.59
N PRO A 111 16.36 -15.74 4.08
CA PRO A 111 16.63 -15.83 2.63
C PRO A 111 15.47 -16.47 1.85
N SER A 112 14.63 -17.25 2.50
CA SER A 112 13.51 -17.96 1.86
C SER A 112 12.17 -17.22 2.00
N LEU A 113 12.13 -16.07 2.70
CA LEU A 113 10.91 -15.31 2.90
C LEU A 113 10.51 -14.59 1.60
N LEU A 114 9.27 -14.81 1.17
CA LEU A 114 8.73 -14.21 -0.05
C LEU A 114 7.84 -13.00 0.26
N PHE A 115 6.87 -13.16 1.16
CA PHE A 115 5.89 -12.14 1.50
C PHE A 115 5.83 -11.87 3.00
N ILE A 116 5.67 -10.59 3.38
CA ILE A 116 5.39 -10.16 4.75
C ILE A 116 4.06 -9.41 4.77
N HIS A 117 3.12 -9.89 5.59
CA HIS A 117 1.85 -9.23 5.88
C HIS A 117 1.81 -8.81 7.35
N LEU A 118 1.75 -7.50 7.58
CA LEU A 118 1.66 -6.86 8.90
C LEU A 118 0.43 -5.95 8.99
N GLU A 119 -0.63 -6.31 8.27
CA GLU A 119 -1.82 -5.47 8.17
C GLU A 119 -2.54 -5.33 9.51
N GLN A 120 -3.21 -4.19 9.72
CA GLN A 120 -4.04 -3.95 10.92
C GLN A 120 -3.24 -4.16 12.22
N ASN A 121 -2.12 -3.45 12.33
CA ASN A 121 -1.29 -3.40 13.54
C ASN A 121 -1.12 -1.93 13.98
N HIS A 122 -0.30 -1.69 14.99
CA HIS A 122 -0.07 -0.36 15.55
C HIS A 122 1.35 0.16 15.28
N LEU A 123 1.99 -0.26 14.17
CA LEU A 123 3.33 0.20 13.84
C LEU A 123 3.31 1.70 13.58
N GLU A 124 3.96 2.47 14.45
CA GLU A 124 4.08 3.94 14.35
C GLU A 124 5.40 4.34 13.68
N MET A 125 6.45 3.56 13.92
CA MET A 125 7.77 3.76 13.34
C MET A 125 8.40 2.42 13.00
N LEU A 126 9.14 2.40 11.89
CA LEU A 126 10.05 1.33 11.52
C LEU A 126 11.47 1.90 11.56
N LEU A 127 12.39 1.10 12.09
CA LEU A 127 13.80 1.47 12.16
C LEU A 127 14.45 1.16 10.80
N GLN A 128 15.56 1.83 10.50
CA GLN A 128 16.39 1.48 9.35
C GLN A 128 16.65 -0.03 9.32
N ASN A 129 16.74 -0.68 8.18
CA ASN A 129 17.02 -2.11 8.04
C ASN A 129 16.00 -3.05 8.72
N THR A 130 14.78 -2.62 9.03
CA THR A 130 13.76 -3.53 9.59
C THR A 130 13.44 -4.72 8.67
N PHE A 131 13.56 -4.55 7.35
CA PHE A 131 13.35 -5.61 6.35
C PHE A 131 14.60 -5.82 5.50
N ALA A 132 15.77 -5.91 6.16
CA ALA A 132 17.06 -6.03 5.48
C ALA A 132 17.48 -7.47 5.22
N ASN A 133 18.32 -7.66 4.19
CA ASN A 133 18.89 -8.95 3.79
C ASN A 133 17.82 -10.00 3.50
N LEU A 134 16.80 -9.59 2.73
CA LEU A 134 15.69 -10.42 2.31
C LEU A 134 15.78 -10.64 0.79
N PRO A 135 16.73 -11.45 0.29
CA PRO A 135 17.06 -11.55 -1.14
C PRO A 135 15.92 -12.08 -2.02
N ASN A 136 14.91 -12.72 -1.44
CA ASN A 136 13.74 -13.24 -2.14
C ASN A 136 12.43 -12.52 -1.79
N LEU A 137 12.45 -11.48 -0.94
CA LEU A 137 11.22 -10.78 -0.57
C LEU A 137 10.70 -9.98 -1.77
N THR A 138 9.48 -10.29 -2.17
CA THR A 138 8.84 -9.67 -3.33
C THR A 138 7.63 -8.83 -2.93
N HIS A 139 6.97 -9.12 -1.81
CA HIS A 139 5.77 -8.40 -1.38
C HIS A 139 5.88 -8.02 0.09
N ILE A 140 5.52 -6.77 0.38
CA ILE A 140 5.33 -6.33 1.76
C ILE A 140 4.07 -5.50 1.88
N SER A 141 3.30 -5.79 2.92
CA SER A 141 2.08 -5.05 3.22
C SER A 141 2.09 -4.56 4.66
N LEU A 142 1.98 -3.24 4.78
CA LEU A 142 1.96 -2.47 6.02
C LEU A 142 0.63 -1.73 6.18
N ASP A 143 -0.42 -2.21 5.51
CA ASP A 143 -1.73 -1.57 5.48
C ASP A 143 -2.34 -1.37 6.87
N ASN A 144 -3.00 -0.22 7.06
CA ASN A 144 -3.71 0.11 8.30
C ASN A 144 -2.81 0.03 9.55
N ASN A 145 -1.56 0.46 9.41
CA ASN A 145 -0.69 0.80 10.53
C ASN A 145 -0.71 2.32 10.76
N LYS A 146 0.06 2.80 11.74
CA LYS A 146 0.18 4.23 12.07
C LYS A 146 1.42 4.91 11.47
N LEU A 147 2.12 4.24 10.55
CA LEU A 147 3.29 4.81 9.87
C LEU A 147 2.87 5.99 8.98
N GLU A 148 3.38 7.18 9.27
CA GLU A 148 3.06 8.40 8.51
C GLU A 148 4.01 8.64 7.33
N VAL A 149 5.23 8.08 7.40
CA VAL A 149 6.30 8.33 6.43
C VAL A 149 6.84 7.01 5.91
N PHE A 150 7.04 6.93 4.59
CA PHE A 150 7.81 5.87 3.95
C PHE A 150 9.31 6.18 4.05
N LYS A 151 10.12 5.17 4.39
CA LYS A 151 11.58 5.26 4.27
C LYS A 151 12.13 4.05 3.53
N GLN A 152 12.87 4.28 2.44
CA GLN A 152 13.51 3.22 1.69
C GLN A 152 14.61 2.49 2.47
N ASP A 153 15.17 3.14 3.49
CA ASP A 153 16.21 2.57 4.35
C ASP A 153 15.74 1.38 5.18
N TRP A 154 14.44 1.07 5.19
CA TRP A 154 13.90 -0.17 5.75
C TRP A 154 14.38 -1.42 4.99
N PHE A 155 14.71 -1.29 3.69
CA PHE A 155 14.88 -2.39 2.74
C PHE A 155 16.31 -2.59 2.23
N TYR A 156 17.30 -2.50 3.13
CA TYR A 156 18.70 -2.74 2.74
C TYR A 156 18.91 -4.18 2.23
N ASN A 157 19.54 -4.34 1.06
CA ASN A 157 19.81 -5.65 0.45
C ASN A 157 18.52 -6.50 0.25
N THR A 158 17.48 -5.87 -0.28
CA THR A 158 16.20 -6.49 -0.62
C THR A 158 15.88 -6.21 -2.11
N PRO A 159 16.71 -6.72 -3.04
CA PRO A 159 16.77 -6.22 -4.41
C PRO A 159 15.54 -6.56 -5.26
N VAL A 160 14.77 -7.59 -4.90
CA VAL A 160 13.66 -8.11 -5.72
C VAL A 160 12.27 -7.70 -5.21
N LEU A 161 12.18 -6.65 -4.40
CA LEU A 161 10.88 -6.16 -3.90
C LEU A 161 10.03 -5.65 -5.07
N LYS A 162 8.90 -6.30 -5.32
CA LYS A 162 7.99 -6.02 -6.45
C LYS A 162 6.78 -5.20 -6.03
N CYS A 163 6.21 -5.49 -4.87
CA CYS A 163 4.93 -4.91 -4.46
C CYS A 163 5.01 -4.31 -3.06
N PHE A 164 4.67 -3.03 -2.95
CA PHE A 164 4.60 -2.30 -1.69
C PHE A 164 3.16 -1.86 -1.42
N TYR A 165 2.58 -2.34 -0.31
CA TYR A 165 1.23 -1.96 0.11
C TYR A 165 1.30 -1.15 1.40
N LYS A 166 0.74 0.05 1.35
CA LYS A 166 0.63 0.90 2.52
C LYS A 166 -0.61 1.78 2.46
N ARG A 167 -1.49 1.58 3.43
CA ARG A 167 -2.65 2.43 3.75
C ARG A 167 -2.43 3.22 5.03
N HIS A 168 -3.26 4.24 5.21
CA HIS A 168 -3.41 5.03 6.43
C HIS A 168 -2.25 6.02 6.69
N ALA A 169 -2.59 7.31 6.74
CA ALA A 169 -1.77 8.43 7.24
C ALA A 169 -0.58 8.95 6.42
N ILE A 170 -0.21 8.39 5.25
CA ILE A 170 0.80 9.08 4.40
C ILE A 170 0.24 10.38 3.84
N THR A 171 0.96 11.49 4.03
CA THR A 171 0.54 12.85 3.60
C THR A 171 1.30 13.37 2.39
N SER A 172 2.48 12.84 2.09
CA SER A 172 3.27 13.25 0.91
C SER A 172 4.22 12.14 0.45
N ILE A 173 4.65 12.21 -0.82
CA ILE A 173 5.71 11.37 -1.36
C ILE A 173 6.93 12.26 -1.71
N PRO A 174 8.00 12.24 -0.89
CA PRO A 174 9.21 13.03 -1.12
C PRO A 174 9.99 12.62 -2.38
N LYS A 175 10.95 13.47 -2.78
CA LYS A 175 11.92 13.18 -3.86
C LYS A 175 12.64 11.86 -3.62
N ALA A 176 12.81 11.08 -4.69
CA ALA A 176 13.57 9.82 -4.71
C ALA A 176 13.15 8.84 -3.60
N SER A 177 11.85 8.80 -3.28
CA SER A 177 11.34 8.03 -2.16
C SER A 177 11.71 6.56 -2.26
N PHE A 178 11.73 6.00 -3.47
CA PHE A 178 11.92 4.58 -3.75
C PHE A 178 13.17 4.27 -4.59
N ILE A 179 14.14 5.18 -4.67
CA ILE A 179 15.28 5.07 -5.61
C ILE A 179 16.13 3.80 -5.39
N THR A 180 16.19 3.28 -4.16
CA THR A 180 16.90 2.02 -3.86
C THR A 180 16.07 0.76 -4.10
N LEU A 181 14.88 0.88 -4.69
CA LEU A 181 13.94 -0.22 -4.94
C LEU A 181 13.57 -0.32 -6.44
N PRO A 182 14.55 -0.46 -7.35
CA PRO A 182 14.32 -0.38 -8.80
C PRO A 182 13.47 -1.53 -9.36
N SER A 183 13.31 -2.63 -8.63
CA SER A 183 12.48 -3.78 -9.04
C SER A 183 11.00 -3.64 -8.67
N LEU A 184 10.57 -2.52 -8.08
CA LEU A 184 9.17 -2.29 -7.77
C LEU A 184 8.34 -2.31 -9.06
N TYR A 185 7.41 -3.25 -9.11
CA TYR A 185 6.42 -3.46 -10.17
C TYR A 185 5.11 -2.72 -9.86
N ALA A 186 4.70 -2.71 -8.58
CA ALA A 186 3.46 -2.09 -8.17
C ALA A 186 3.56 -1.40 -6.81
N ILE A 187 3.03 -0.17 -6.74
CA ILE A 187 2.94 0.63 -5.53
C ILE A 187 1.47 0.88 -5.21
N TYR A 188 1.04 0.42 -4.02
CA TYR A 188 -0.33 0.53 -3.54
C TYR A 188 -0.42 1.50 -2.37
N LEU A 189 -0.72 2.76 -2.68
CA LEU A 189 -0.87 3.87 -1.72
C LEU A 189 -2.31 4.39 -1.64
N LYS A 190 -3.29 3.56 -2.03
CA LYS A 190 -4.71 3.89 -1.92
C LYS A 190 -5.10 4.19 -0.47
N ARG A 191 -6.15 4.97 -0.20
CA ARG A 191 -6.65 5.21 1.18
C ARG A 191 -5.57 5.77 2.14
N ASN A 192 -4.78 6.74 1.67
CA ASN A 192 -3.90 7.55 2.52
C ASN A 192 -4.48 8.99 2.60
N LYS A 193 -3.63 9.95 2.97
CA LYS A 193 -3.97 11.38 3.07
C LYS A 193 -3.04 12.20 2.16
N ILE A 194 -2.56 11.62 1.06
CA ILE A 194 -1.52 12.23 0.22
C ILE A 194 -2.06 13.52 -0.40
N LEU A 195 -1.39 14.63 -0.10
CA LEU A 195 -1.68 15.97 -0.59
C LEU A 195 -0.75 16.36 -1.74
N PHE A 196 0.50 15.91 -1.69
CA PHE A 196 1.56 16.30 -2.62
C PHE A 196 2.48 15.13 -2.96
N ILE A 197 2.90 15.08 -4.22
CA ILE A 197 3.90 14.16 -4.75
C ILE A 197 5.00 15.02 -5.34
N ASN A 198 6.25 14.83 -4.91
CA ASN A 198 7.37 15.56 -5.49
C ASN A 198 7.58 15.17 -6.97
N ASN A 199 8.01 16.11 -7.81
CA ASN A 199 8.22 15.84 -9.23
C ASN A 199 9.13 14.64 -9.51
N ASN A 200 10.13 14.42 -8.65
CA ASN A 200 11.10 13.33 -8.76
C ASN A 200 10.86 12.24 -7.71
N ALA A 201 9.63 12.07 -7.24
CA ALA A 201 9.30 11.10 -6.19
C ALA A 201 9.62 9.65 -6.58
N PHE A 202 9.46 9.33 -7.86
CA PHE A 202 9.59 7.98 -8.42
C PHE A 202 10.89 7.76 -9.21
N LEU A 203 11.90 8.62 -9.00
CA LEU A 203 13.21 8.48 -9.65
C LEU A 203 13.79 7.06 -9.46
N GLY A 204 14.22 6.43 -10.56
CA GLY A 204 14.81 5.09 -10.57
C GLY A 204 13.82 3.92 -10.64
N LEU A 205 12.52 4.18 -10.79
CA LEU A 205 11.48 3.14 -10.86
C LEU A 205 11.17 2.69 -12.29
N GLU A 206 12.20 2.21 -13.00
CA GLU A 206 12.09 1.79 -14.39
C GLU A 206 11.13 0.59 -14.60
N ASN A 207 10.98 -0.27 -13.59
CA ASN A 207 10.13 -1.47 -13.68
C ASN A 207 8.69 -1.24 -13.18
N LEU A 208 8.33 -0.01 -12.77
CA LEU A 208 7.02 0.26 -12.20
C LEU A 208 5.95 0.23 -13.28
N ILE A 209 4.98 -0.65 -13.12
CA ILE A 209 3.87 -0.87 -14.05
C ILE A 209 2.55 -0.37 -13.47
N LYS A 210 2.36 -0.44 -12.15
CA LYS A 210 1.10 -0.08 -11.49
C LYS A 210 1.29 0.91 -10.34
N LEU A 211 0.63 2.06 -10.43
CA LEU A 211 0.60 3.06 -9.37
C LEU A 211 -0.83 3.30 -8.90
N HIS A 212 -1.14 2.93 -7.66
CA HIS A 212 -2.46 3.13 -7.06
C HIS A 212 -2.42 4.25 -6.01
N LEU A 213 -2.99 5.40 -6.36
CA LEU A 213 -3.10 6.62 -5.55
C LEU A 213 -4.56 6.99 -5.21
N GLY A 214 -5.53 6.12 -5.49
CA GLY A 214 -6.93 6.44 -5.26
C GLY A 214 -7.32 6.56 -3.77
N LYS A 215 -8.38 7.31 -3.45
CA LYS A 215 -8.80 7.62 -2.06
C LYS A 215 -7.68 8.36 -1.30
N ASN A 216 -7.13 9.42 -1.90
CA ASN A 216 -6.18 10.34 -1.28
C ASN A 216 -6.75 11.78 -1.29
N ARG A 217 -5.90 12.79 -1.16
CA ARG A 217 -6.29 14.21 -1.15
C ARG A 217 -5.54 15.01 -2.21
N LEU A 218 -5.15 14.37 -3.31
CA LEU A 218 -4.41 15.01 -4.39
C LEU A 218 -5.29 16.05 -5.09
N VAL A 219 -4.73 17.22 -5.33
CA VAL A 219 -5.36 18.31 -6.10
C VAL A 219 -4.78 18.45 -7.50
N SER A 220 -3.58 17.93 -7.73
CA SER A 220 -2.93 17.82 -9.03
C SER A 220 -2.06 16.56 -9.11
N ILE A 221 -1.60 16.22 -10.32
CA ILE A 221 -0.66 15.12 -10.58
C ILE A 221 0.55 15.74 -11.27
N GLU A 222 1.55 16.09 -10.47
CA GLU A 222 2.75 16.80 -10.93
C GLU A 222 3.98 15.95 -10.62
N PHE A 223 4.16 14.84 -11.33
CA PHE A 223 5.42 14.12 -11.31
C PHE A 223 5.94 13.80 -12.70
N ASP A 224 7.26 13.66 -12.80
CA ASP A 224 7.93 13.40 -14.07
C ASP A 224 7.72 11.94 -14.48
N PHE A 225 6.84 11.72 -15.46
CA PHE A 225 6.55 10.40 -16.02
C PHE A 225 7.77 9.75 -16.68
N LYS A 226 8.81 10.51 -17.03
CA LYS A 226 10.09 9.94 -17.51
C LYS A 226 10.78 9.09 -16.44
N THR A 227 10.48 9.31 -15.17
CA THR A 227 11.01 8.50 -14.05
C THR A 227 10.36 7.12 -13.93
N VAL A 228 9.23 6.90 -14.63
CA VAL A 228 8.43 5.67 -14.61
C VAL A 228 8.04 5.25 -16.03
N PRO A 229 9.01 4.98 -16.92
CA PRO A 229 8.78 4.81 -18.36
C PRO A 229 7.90 3.62 -18.74
N ASN A 230 7.66 2.67 -17.82
CA ASN A 230 6.85 1.48 -18.05
C ASN A 230 5.50 1.52 -17.31
N LEU A 231 5.10 2.67 -16.75
CA LEU A 231 3.86 2.80 -15.99
C LEU A 231 2.66 2.64 -16.93
N SER A 232 1.95 1.51 -16.84
CA SER A 232 0.78 1.22 -17.67
C SER A 232 -0.55 1.48 -16.98
N PHE A 233 -0.56 1.44 -15.65
CA PHE A 233 -1.76 1.66 -14.85
C PHE A 233 -1.57 2.79 -13.83
N LEU A 234 -2.47 3.77 -13.87
CA LEU A 234 -2.56 4.85 -12.88
C LEU A 234 -3.97 4.93 -12.26
N GLY A 235 -4.07 4.65 -10.97
CA GLY A 235 -5.32 4.78 -10.22
C GLY A 235 -5.36 6.05 -9.39
N ILE A 236 -6.17 7.04 -9.76
CA ILE A 236 -6.27 8.35 -9.10
C ILE A 236 -7.70 8.70 -8.66
N GLN A 237 -8.60 7.71 -8.68
CA GLN A 237 -9.98 7.87 -8.27
C GLN A 237 -10.14 8.37 -6.84
N ARG A 238 -11.23 9.08 -6.53
CA ARG A 238 -11.50 9.54 -5.15
C ARG A 238 -10.36 10.40 -4.60
N ASN A 239 -9.93 11.37 -5.38
CA ASN A 239 -9.04 12.46 -4.96
C ASN A 239 -9.82 13.78 -5.06
N LEU A 240 -9.11 14.91 -5.14
CA LEU A 240 -9.67 16.26 -5.25
C LEU A 240 -9.24 16.91 -6.57
N LEU A 241 -9.00 16.11 -7.61
CA LEU A 241 -8.56 16.58 -8.92
C LEU A 241 -9.72 17.24 -9.66
N ASN A 242 -9.44 18.39 -10.28
CA ASN A 242 -10.42 19.16 -11.04
C ASN A 242 -10.01 19.40 -12.50
N TYR A 243 -8.73 19.19 -12.84
CA TYR A 243 -8.17 19.17 -14.20
C TYR A 243 -6.92 18.29 -14.24
N VAL A 244 -6.41 18.05 -15.44
CA VAL A 244 -5.07 17.50 -15.69
C VAL A 244 -4.38 18.44 -16.68
N SER A 245 -3.17 18.89 -16.38
CA SER A 245 -2.46 19.84 -17.25
C SER A 245 -1.94 19.18 -18.52
N ASP A 246 -1.73 19.98 -19.57
CA ASP A 246 -1.16 19.51 -20.84
C ASP A 246 0.20 18.84 -20.66
N ASP A 247 1.07 19.38 -19.80
CA ASP A 247 2.37 18.76 -19.48
C ASP A 247 2.21 17.35 -18.88
N CYS A 248 1.20 17.16 -18.02
CA CYS A 248 0.91 15.87 -17.41
C CYS A 248 0.35 14.88 -18.46
N LEU A 249 -0.56 15.33 -19.33
CA LEU A 249 -1.09 14.53 -20.44
C LEU A 249 0.03 14.08 -21.39
N ASN A 250 0.93 15.00 -21.77
CA ASN A 250 2.08 14.72 -22.61
C ASN A 250 3.05 13.74 -21.95
N GLY A 251 3.28 13.83 -20.64
CA GLY A 251 4.10 12.87 -19.91
C GLY A 251 3.48 11.46 -19.85
N MET A 252 2.17 11.40 -19.67
CA MET A 252 1.39 10.16 -19.52
C MET A 252 1.25 9.33 -20.80
N GLN A 253 1.27 9.99 -21.96
CA GLN A 253 0.87 9.38 -23.24
C GLN A 253 1.77 8.22 -23.72
N HIS A 254 2.99 8.11 -23.20
CA HIS A 254 3.98 7.17 -23.72
C HIS A 254 3.83 5.75 -23.20
N SER A 255 3.34 5.57 -21.97
CA SER A 255 3.34 4.28 -21.29
C SER A 255 1.99 3.85 -20.73
N LEU A 256 1.10 4.81 -20.40
CA LEU A 256 -0.19 4.49 -19.79
C LEU A 256 -1.11 3.81 -20.79
N THR A 257 -1.84 2.81 -20.31
CA THR A 257 -2.90 2.13 -21.05
C THR A 257 -4.24 2.19 -20.32
N LEU A 258 -4.22 2.37 -18.99
CA LEU A 258 -5.40 2.43 -18.15
C LEU A 258 -5.26 3.45 -17.04
N ILE A 259 -6.21 4.38 -16.94
CA ILE A 259 -6.31 5.36 -15.86
C ILE A 259 -7.70 5.31 -15.20
N TRP A 260 -7.74 5.29 -13.86
CA TRP A 260 -8.99 5.33 -13.09
C TRP A 260 -9.19 6.71 -12.48
N ILE A 261 -10.23 7.42 -12.92
CA ILE A 261 -10.41 8.85 -12.60
C ILE A 261 -11.69 9.20 -11.83
N HIS A 262 -12.64 8.26 -11.74
CA HIS A 262 -13.95 8.50 -11.12
C HIS A 262 -13.88 9.09 -9.70
N LEU A 263 -14.97 9.78 -9.34
CA LEU A 263 -15.18 10.39 -8.02
C LEU A 263 -14.10 11.44 -7.69
N ASN A 264 -13.76 12.27 -8.66
CA ASN A 264 -12.99 13.50 -8.50
C ASN A 264 -13.88 14.69 -8.92
N PRO A 265 -13.70 15.88 -8.34
CA PRO A 265 -14.49 17.07 -8.67
C PRO A 265 -14.03 17.70 -10.00
N TRP A 266 -14.11 16.96 -11.10
CA TRP A 266 -13.69 17.42 -12.42
C TRP A 266 -14.51 18.63 -12.89
N GLN A 267 -13.86 19.62 -13.48
CA GLN A 267 -14.56 20.60 -14.32
C GLN A 267 -15.05 19.89 -15.59
N CYS A 268 -16.27 20.17 -16.06
CA CYS A 268 -16.83 19.45 -17.21
C CYS A 268 -15.97 19.59 -18.48
N ALA A 269 -15.54 20.81 -18.84
CA ALA A 269 -14.64 21.03 -19.97
C ALA A 269 -13.29 20.30 -19.82
N CYS A 270 -12.72 20.27 -18.61
CA CYS A 270 -11.47 19.55 -18.35
C CYS A 270 -11.64 18.03 -18.43
N LEU A 271 -12.79 17.52 -17.99
CA LEU A 271 -13.10 16.12 -18.11
C LEU A 271 -13.24 15.70 -19.57
N GLU A 272 -13.95 16.50 -20.38
CA GLU A 272 -14.09 16.25 -21.81
C GLU A 272 -12.73 16.25 -22.51
N LYS A 273 -11.88 17.25 -22.23
CA LYS A 273 -10.48 17.28 -22.71
C LYS A 273 -9.73 16.01 -22.35
N LEU A 274 -9.83 15.54 -21.10
CA LEU A 274 -9.18 14.32 -20.64
C LEU A 274 -9.70 13.06 -21.36
N LEU A 275 -11.03 12.95 -21.55
CA LEU A 275 -11.66 11.84 -22.26
C LEU A 275 -11.25 11.79 -23.73
N GLN A 276 -11.27 12.94 -24.42
CA GLN A 276 -10.80 13.07 -25.81
C GLN A 276 -9.32 12.71 -25.94
N TRP A 277 -8.48 13.22 -25.03
CA TRP A 277 -7.07 12.83 -24.97
C TRP A 277 -6.90 11.32 -24.84
N GLY A 278 -7.66 10.67 -23.96
CA GLY A 278 -7.62 9.22 -23.78
C GLY A 278 -7.97 8.45 -25.06
N MET A 279 -9.04 8.88 -25.76
CA MET A 279 -9.44 8.29 -27.04
C MET A 279 -8.34 8.44 -28.10
N ASN A 280 -7.75 9.63 -28.24
CA ASN A 280 -6.73 9.93 -29.24
C ASN A 280 -5.42 9.15 -29.04
N HIS A 281 -5.13 8.73 -27.81
CA HIS A 281 -3.90 8.00 -27.46
C HIS A 281 -4.15 6.52 -27.16
N ASN A 282 -5.35 5.99 -27.41
CA ASN A 282 -5.74 4.61 -27.11
C ASN A 282 -5.54 4.24 -25.61
N ILE A 283 -5.84 5.19 -24.72
CA ILE A 283 -5.75 5.04 -23.27
C ILE A 283 -7.15 4.85 -22.71
N THR A 284 -7.36 3.73 -22.04
CA THR A 284 -8.65 3.45 -21.39
C THR A 284 -8.80 4.33 -20.15
N ILE A 285 -9.74 5.26 -20.19
CA ILE A 285 -10.16 6.03 -19.01
C ILE A 285 -11.34 5.31 -18.39
N SER A 286 -11.14 4.67 -17.24
CA SER A 286 -12.19 3.86 -16.60
C SER A 286 -12.85 4.59 -15.43
N TRP A 287 -14.17 4.48 -15.42
CA TRP A 287 -15.06 4.86 -14.34
C TRP A 287 -15.70 3.59 -13.76
N GLN A 288 -15.33 3.19 -12.54
CA GLN A 288 -15.96 2.06 -11.87
C GLN A 288 -17.24 2.49 -11.14
N CYS A 289 -18.32 2.77 -11.89
CA CYS A 289 -19.68 2.59 -11.38
C CYS A 289 -20.42 1.75 -12.43
N LYS A 290 -20.94 0.59 -12.03
CA LYS A 290 -21.55 -0.38 -12.97
C LYS A 290 -22.78 0.15 -13.72
N ASN A 291 -23.35 1.30 -13.32
CA ASN A 291 -24.61 1.83 -13.85
C ASN A 291 -24.73 3.36 -13.71
N THR A 292 -23.63 4.13 -13.69
CA THR A 292 -23.74 5.60 -13.62
C THR A 292 -22.70 6.33 -14.46
N ASP A 293 -23.10 7.50 -14.92
CA ASP A 293 -22.24 8.43 -15.64
C ASP A 293 -21.17 9.05 -14.72
N LEU A 294 -20.11 9.54 -15.37
CA LEU A 294 -19.06 10.29 -14.70
C LEU A 294 -19.56 11.72 -14.40
N SER A 295 -19.64 12.08 -13.12
CA SER A 295 -20.10 13.41 -12.71
C SER A 295 -18.98 14.45 -12.86
N CYS A 296 -19.34 15.65 -13.31
CA CYS A 296 -18.47 16.82 -13.41
C CYS A 296 -19.19 18.08 -12.90
N ILE A 297 -18.44 19.15 -12.68
CA ILE A 297 -18.92 20.43 -12.19
C ILE A 297 -18.83 21.43 -13.34
N VAL A 298 -19.96 22.07 -13.68
CA VAL A 298 -20.00 23.19 -14.63
C VAL A 298 -19.49 24.45 -13.93
N THR A 299 -18.52 25.12 -14.54
CA THR A 299 -17.94 26.40 -14.12
C THR A 299 -18.70 27.56 -14.78
N GLU A 300 -18.37 28.81 -14.42
CA GLU A 300 -18.98 30.02 -15.02
C GLU A 300 -18.86 30.05 -16.55
N ASN A 301 -17.74 29.54 -17.07
CA ASN A 301 -17.54 29.30 -18.49
C ASN A 301 -17.53 27.78 -18.73
N ALA A 302 -18.66 27.25 -19.19
CA ALA A 302 -18.88 25.81 -19.35
C ALA A 302 -17.92 25.14 -20.35
N ASP A 303 -17.40 25.90 -21.31
CA ASP A 303 -16.59 25.40 -22.42
C ASP A 303 -15.07 25.51 -22.17
N LEU A 304 -14.67 26.23 -21.11
CA LEU A 304 -13.26 26.47 -20.82
C LEU A 304 -12.75 25.59 -19.67
N CYS A 305 -11.78 24.74 -19.98
CA CYS A 305 -10.99 24.06 -18.95
C CYS A 305 -10.00 25.03 -18.31
N VAL A 306 -10.21 25.39 -17.05
CA VAL A 306 -9.27 26.24 -16.30
C VAL A 306 -8.30 25.35 -15.53
N GLU A 307 -7.03 25.34 -15.95
CA GLU A 307 -5.96 24.52 -15.37
C GLU A 307 -5.35 25.13 -14.09
N THR A 308 -6.20 25.54 -13.14
CA THR A 308 -5.74 26.08 -11.86
C THR A 308 -6.43 25.43 -10.67
N VAL A 309 -5.66 25.26 -9.58
CA VAL A 309 -6.18 24.74 -8.31
C VAL A 309 -6.97 25.84 -7.62
N ASN A 310 -8.26 25.93 -7.91
CA ASN A 310 -9.15 26.85 -7.24
C ASN A 310 -9.61 26.27 -5.89
N LYS A 311 -8.97 26.71 -4.79
CA LYS A 311 -9.28 26.23 -3.42
C LYS A 311 -10.72 26.56 -2.99
N THR A 312 -11.27 27.68 -3.46
CA THR A 312 -12.67 28.08 -3.23
C THR A 312 -13.63 27.13 -3.97
N PHE A 313 -13.32 26.77 -5.23
CA PHE A 313 -14.06 25.75 -5.99
C PHE A 313 -14.11 24.41 -5.25
N ILE A 314 -12.99 23.97 -4.69
CA ILE A 314 -12.92 22.73 -3.89
C ILE A 314 -13.83 22.84 -2.66
N ALA A 315 -13.75 23.93 -1.89
CA ALA A 315 -14.50 24.09 -0.64
C ALA A 315 -16.03 24.23 -0.85
N GLU A 316 -16.46 24.88 -1.93
CA GLU A 316 -17.89 25.11 -2.22
C GLU A 316 -18.57 23.92 -2.89
N LYS A 317 -17.89 23.32 -3.88
CA LYS A 317 -18.49 22.25 -4.69
C LYS A 317 -18.32 20.87 -4.06
N GLN A 318 -17.34 20.66 -3.17
CA GLN A 318 -17.27 19.43 -2.36
C GLN A 318 -18.44 19.27 -1.39
N LYS A 319 -19.05 20.35 -0.89
CA LYS A 319 -20.22 20.27 0.00
C LYS A 319 -21.42 19.56 -0.66
N HIS A 320 -21.51 19.64 -1.98
CA HIS A 320 -22.57 19.01 -2.78
C HIS A 320 -22.17 17.63 -3.32
N PHE A 321 -20.89 17.27 -3.22
CA PHE A 321 -20.37 15.95 -3.59
C PHE A 321 -20.40 15.02 -2.36
N THR A 322 -21.55 14.93 -1.69
CA THR A 322 -21.74 14.01 -0.56
C THR A 322 -21.84 12.57 -1.05
N VAL A 323 -21.20 11.66 -0.31
CA VAL A 323 -21.20 10.22 -0.56
C VAL A 323 -22.59 9.64 -0.28
N LEU A 324 -23.51 9.84 -1.21
CA LEU A 324 -24.59 8.91 -1.50
C LEU A 324 -24.38 8.41 -2.93
N GLU A 325 -24.77 7.18 -3.17
CA GLU A 325 -24.33 6.33 -4.28
C GLU A 325 -24.38 7.05 -5.63
N CYS A 326 -23.23 7.07 -6.32
CA CYS A 326 -23.00 7.57 -7.68
C CYS A 326 -24.09 8.57 -8.16
N VAL A 327 -24.05 9.80 -7.64
CA VAL A 327 -25.12 10.80 -7.82
C VAL A 327 -25.18 11.27 -9.28
N GLN A 328 -26.36 11.09 -9.88
CA GLN A 328 -26.78 11.73 -11.13
C GLN A 328 -26.51 13.23 -11.07
N LYS A 329 -25.84 13.72 -12.11
CA LYS A 329 -25.78 15.11 -12.59
C LYS A 329 -26.67 16.07 -11.77
N HIS A 330 -26.08 16.90 -10.92
CA HIS A 330 -26.63 18.25 -10.78
C HIS A 330 -26.36 18.93 -12.13
N LYS A 331 -27.27 18.75 -13.09
CA LYS A 331 -27.60 19.85 -13.98
C LYS A 331 -28.11 20.91 -13.01
N VAL A 332 -27.32 21.94 -12.75
CA VAL A 332 -27.98 23.21 -12.49
C VAL A 332 -28.74 23.44 -13.79
N GLU A 333 -30.06 23.35 -13.75
CA GLU A 333 -30.91 23.83 -14.82
C GLU A 333 -30.56 25.31 -15.02
N PHE A 334 -29.60 25.59 -15.88
CA PHE A 334 -29.71 26.78 -16.69
C PHE A 334 -30.76 26.42 -17.71
N GLU A 335 -31.95 27.00 -17.54
CA GLU A 335 -32.95 27.07 -18.59
C GLU A 335 -32.26 27.49 -19.88
N ASP A 336 -32.13 26.54 -20.78
CA ASP A 336 -31.70 26.77 -22.13
C ASP A 336 -32.84 27.52 -22.85
N ARG A 337 -32.61 28.80 -23.17
CA ARG A 337 -33.46 29.57 -24.10
C ARG A 337 -33.31 29.13 -25.56
N SER A 338 -32.64 28.03 -25.84
CA SER A 338 -32.47 27.48 -27.17
C SER A 338 -32.62 25.97 -27.15
N GLY A 339 -33.85 25.50 -26.96
CA GLY A 339 -34.20 24.08 -26.94
C GLY A 339 -33.59 23.29 -28.09
N VAL A 340 -32.50 22.57 -27.81
CA VAL A 340 -31.99 21.47 -28.62
C VAL A 340 -31.49 20.37 -27.68
N VAL A 341 -32.27 19.30 -27.57
CA VAL A 341 -31.88 18.08 -26.85
C VAL A 341 -31.08 17.21 -27.82
N PHE A 342 -29.77 17.08 -27.60
CA PHE A 342 -29.01 15.97 -28.16
C PHE A 342 -29.05 14.79 -27.17
N GLY A 343 -29.82 13.77 -27.52
CA GLY A 343 -29.73 12.46 -26.90
C GLY A 343 -28.53 11.70 -27.47
N PHE A 344 -27.77 11.03 -26.61
CA PHE A 344 -26.83 10.00 -27.02
C PHE A 344 -27.09 8.74 -26.19
N VAL A 345 -27.14 7.63 -26.94
CA VAL A 345 -27.44 6.25 -26.54
C VAL A 345 -26.38 5.69 -25.60
#